data_AF-A0A9X3H8M7-F1
#
_entry.id   AF-A0A9X3H8M7-F1
#
_cell.length_a   1.000
_cell.length_b   1.000
_cell.length_c   1.000
_cell.angle_alpha   90.00
_cell.angle_beta   90.00
_cell.angle_gamma   90.00
#
_symmetry.space_group_name_H-M   'P 1'
#
loop_
_entity.id
_entity.type
_entity.pdbx_description
1 polymer ?
#
loop_
_entity_poly.entity_id
_entity_poly.type
_entity_poly.pdbx_seq_one_letter_code
_entity_poly.pdbx_strand_id
1 'polypeptide(L)'
;MPWRHMGKQVRLPMPQPILRKHVHLSGPGHITQLRVRVLRPCFGSPTAFLRHGGVRLIARREKPPFKSRCTYCHAREGCEKVAVYRLYNNSEVRALLGEWHLAGGREALERHDNNHAQRKWRDLIAALNRAGPFLSPVDGWIDEHIVAEDARIREEDRVRQAEARARLRAEKATRGELDEIALDRLKRERIFRQVQFDVTKKEASAPAWLSKGPTDTGAFTAKVWEALKRLELQGIVPNPSNIAGFLINHDLTDRGNQNALRDRTRRAFDRIEHLEHYTPPGRLGPLWPPLKAAQLLEDEDVPGLKDLVAAGFA
;
A
#
# COMPACT_ATOMS: atom_id res chain seq x y z
N MET A 1 -27.13 1.97 4.78
CA MET A 1 -26.42 0.67 4.73
C MET A 1 -25.28 0.68 5.77
N PRO A 2 -25.16 -0.33 6.65
CA PRO A 2 -23.99 -0.43 7.52
C PRO A 2 -22.88 -1.16 6.76
N TRP A 3 -21.77 -0.46 6.55
CA TRP A 3 -20.54 -1.02 6.01
C TRP A 3 -19.96 -2.02 7.02
N ARG A 4 -20.24 -3.31 6.83
CA ARG A 4 -19.54 -4.42 7.49
C ARG A 4 -18.47 -4.92 6.53
N HIS A 5 -17.25 -4.38 6.64
CA HIS A 5 -16.07 -5.09 6.18
C HIS A 5 -15.47 -5.87 7.35
N MET A 6 -15.17 -7.13 7.06
CA MET A 6 -14.63 -8.14 7.95
C MET A 6 -13.26 -7.74 8.53
N GLY A 7 -12.96 -8.23 9.74
CA GLY A 7 -11.59 -8.61 10.13
C GLY A 7 -10.83 -7.70 11.09
N LYS A 8 -10.75 -6.38 10.87
CA LYS A 8 -10.08 -5.44 11.81
C LYS A 8 -10.82 -4.11 11.80
N GLN A 9 -11.16 -3.58 12.97
CA GLN A 9 -11.61 -2.19 13.10
C GLN A 9 -10.44 -1.28 12.70
N VAL A 10 -10.32 -0.97 11.41
CA VAL A 10 -9.56 0.20 10.98
C VAL A 10 -10.30 1.39 11.57
N ARG A 11 -9.76 1.94 12.67
CA ARG A 11 -10.19 3.25 13.17
C ARG A 11 -9.75 4.24 12.10
N LEU A 12 -10.62 4.49 11.12
CA LEU A 12 -10.46 5.64 10.24
C LEU A 12 -10.19 6.84 11.16
N PRO A 13 -9.16 7.67 10.86
CA PRO A 13 -8.89 8.86 11.64
C PRO A 13 -10.19 9.63 11.81
N MET A 14 -10.45 10.09 13.04
CA MET A 14 -11.74 10.74 13.33
C MET A 14 -11.99 11.80 12.26
N PRO A 15 -13.12 11.71 11.54
CA PRO A 15 -13.39 12.63 10.46
C PRO A 15 -13.37 14.03 11.05
N GLN A 16 -12.52 14.90 10.48
CA GLN A 16 -12.35 16.25 10.98
C GLN A 16 -13.74 16.89 11.17
N PRO A 17 -13.96 17.61 12.27
CA PRO A 17 -15.26 18.19 12.53
C PRO A 17 -15.64 19.13 11.38
N ILE A 18 -16.84 18.92 10.80
CA ILE A 18 -17.39 19.88 9.85
C ILE A 18 -17.61 21.18 10.62
N LEU A 19 -16.81 22.20 10.31
CA LEU A 19 -16.91 23.52 10.92
C LEU A 19 -18.11 24.28 10.35
N ARG A 20 -18.74 25.13 11.16
CA ARG A 20 -19.90 25.96 10.74
C ARG A 20 -19.61 26.75 9.46
N LYS A 21 -18.39 27.31 9.36
CA LYS A 21 -17.90 28.06 8.19
C LYS A 21 -17.77 27.24 6.90
N HIS A 22 -17.92 25.91 6.97
CA HIS A 22 -17.83 25.02 5.81
C HIS A 22 -19.22 24.64 5.26
N VAL A 23 -20.31 25.15 5.84
CA VAL A 23 -21.68 24.85 5.45
C VAL A 23 -22.36 26.15 5.02
N HIS A 24 -22.63 26.29 3.73
CA HIS A 24 -23.44 27.37 3.18
C HIS A 24 -24.78 26.82 2.69
N LEU A 25 -25.87 27.50 3.05
CA LEU A 25 -27.23 27.13 2.67
C LEU A 25 -27.89 28.28 1.89
N SER A 26 -28.56 28.00 0.77
CA SER A 26 -29.45 28.95 0.10
C SER A 26 -30.89 28.67 0.51
N GLY A 27 -31.40 29.41 1.50
CA GLY A 27 -32.75 29.19 2.03
C GLY A 27 -32.89 27.89 2.85
N PRO A 28 -34.12 27.43 3.11
CA PRO A 28 -34.36 26.28 3.97
C PRO A 28 -33.88 24.99 3.30
N GLY A 29 -32.74 24.47 3.76
CA GLY A 29 -32.31 23.10 3.48
C GLY A 29 -31.61 22.83 2.15
N HIS A 30 -31.39 23.84 1.30
CA HIS A 30 -30.52 23.69 0.12
C HIS A 30 -29.07 23.99 0.48
N ILE A 31 -28.17 23.05 0.16
CA ILE A 31 -26.74 23.16 0.43
C ILE A 31 -26.08 23.81 -0.80
N THR A 32 -25.60 25.03 -0.68
CA THR A 32 -24.88 25.71 -1.78
C THR A 32 -23.40 25.42 -1.77
N GLN A 33 -22.82 25.19 -0.60
CA GLN A 33 -21.40 24.85 -0.49
C GLN A 33 -21.16 24.04 0.78
N LEU A 34 -20.57 22.85 0.62
CA LEU A 34 -20.17 21.98 1.72
C LEU A 34 -18.72 21.52 1.49
N ARG A 35 -17.75 22.28 1.99
CA ARG A 35 -16.32 22.04 1.70
C ARG A 35 -15.78 20.72 2.27
N VAL A 36 -16.47 20.10 3.23
CA VAL A 36 -16.01 18.88 3.88
C VAL A 36 -17.17 17.90 4.05
N ARG A 37 -17.39 17.06 3.04
CA ARG A 37 -18.01 15.73 3.21
C ARG A 37 -16.96 14.62 3.27
N VAL A 38 -15.72 14.96 3.66
CA VAL A 38 -14.75 13.93 4.05
C VAL A 38 -15.32 13.26 5.31
N LEU A 39 -15.97 12.11 5.10
CA LEU A 39 -16.25 11.05 6.08
C LEU A 39 -17.40 11.20 7.10
N ARG A 40 -18.47 12.00 6.85
CA ARG A 40 -19.70 11.92 7.67
C ARG A 40 -20.96 11.62 6.86
N PRO A 41 -21.37 10.34 6.71
CA PRO A 41 -22.63 9.94 6.06
C PRO A 41 -23.90 10.39 6.80
N CYS A 42 -23.77 11.11 7.92
CA CYS A 42 -24.90 11.53 8.75
C CYS A 42 -25.37 12.98 8.52
N PHE A 43 -24.61 13.83 7.81
CA PHE A 43 -24.99 15.24 7.62
C PHE A 43 -26.28 15.35 6.79
N GLY A 44 -27.28 16.06 7.32
CA GLY A 44 -28.58 16.25 6.67
C GLY A 44 -29.41 14.97 6.52
N SER A 45 -29.00 13.85 7.15
CA SER A 45 -29.74 12.59 7.08
C SER A 45 -30.99 12.66 7.97
N PRO A 46 -32.22 12.56 7.41
CA PRO A 46 -33.45 12.57 8.20
C PRO A 46 -33.48 11.47 9.25
N THR A 47 -32.97 10.28 8.91
CA THR A 47 -32.96 9.11 9.80
C THR A 47 -31.99 9.30 10.97
N ALA A 48 -30.81 9.88 10.72
CA ALA A 48 -29.86 10.23 11.77
C ALA A 48 -30.39 11.35 12.66
N PHE A 49 -31.07 12.35 12.09
CA PHE A 49 -31.70 13.43 12.84
C PHE A 49 -32.81 12.92 13.75
N LEU A 50 -33.73 12.10 13.24
CA LEU A 50 -34.84 11.54 14.05
C LEU A 50 -34.34 10.61 15.17
N ARG A 51 -33.19 9.96 15.01
CA ARG A 51 -32.60 9.06 16.03
C ARG A 51 -31.62 9.72 16.99
N HIS A 52 -30.92 10.76 16.56
CA HIS A 52 -29.75 11.27 17.28
C HIS A 52 -29.67 12.80 17.34
N GLY A 53 -30.57 13.50 16.65
CA GLY A 53 -30.63 14.96 16.60
C GLY A 53 -30.88 15.59 17.97
N GLY A 54 -30.46 16.85 18.11
CA GLY A 54 -30.59 17.63 19.34
C GLY A 54 -29.53 17.35 20.42
N VAL A 55 -29.80 17.87 21.62
CA VAL A 55 -28.93 17.80 22.82
C VAL A 55 -29.27 16.60 23.73
N ARG A 56 -30.25 15.78 23.32
CA ARG A 56 -30.80 14.72 24.18
C ARG A 56 -29.89 13.49 24.24
N LEU A 57 -29.87 12.85 25.41
CA LEU A 57 -29.10 11.63 25.66
C LEU A 57 -29.66 10.45 24.84
N ILE A 58 -28.79 9.53 24.43
CA ILE A 58 -29.17 8.26 23.80
C ILE A 58 -29.22 7.21 24.89
N ALA A 59 -30.37 6.59 25.08
CA ALA A 59 -30.52 5.43 25.94
C ALA A 59 -30.09 4.15 25.19
N ARG A 60 -29.38 3.26 25.86
CA ARG A 60 -29.13 1.88 25.41
C ARG A 60 -29.45 0.95 26.56
N ARG A 61 -29.94 -0.26 26.25
CA ARG A 61 -30.17 -1.31 27.24
C ARG A 61 -28.90 -1.50 28.08
N GLU A 62 -29.08 -1.52 29.40
CA GLU A 62 -28.02 -1.78 30.39
C GLU A 62 -26.84 -0.79 30.37
N LYS A 63 -27.00 0.40 29.76
CA LYS A 63 -25.96 1.45 29.76
C LYS A 63 -26.53 2.80 30.18
N PRO A 64 -25.77 3.61 30.92
CA PRO A 64 -26.18 4.96 31.25
C PRO A 64 -26.40 5.77 29.95
N PRO A 65 -27.41 6.67 29.92
CA PRO A 65 -27.64 7.52 28.77
C PRO A 65 -26.40 8.35 28.44
N PHE A 66 -26.01 8.44 27.17
CA PHE A 66 -24.81 9.17 26.73
C PHE A 66 -25.14 10.22 25.66
N LYS A 67 -24.38 11.31 25.60
CA LYS A 67 -24.58 12.38 24.61
C LYS A 67 -24.27 11.87 23.20
N SER A 68 -25.13 12.19 22.24
CA SER A 68 -24.90 11.80 20.85
C SER A 68 -23.69 12.54 20.26
N ARG A 69 -23.08 11.97 19.21
CA ARG A 69 -22.03 12.67 18.46
C ARG A 69 -22.54 13.96 17.80
N CYS A 70 -23.86 14.11 17.61
CA CYS A 70 -24.47 15.33 17.07
C CYS A 70 -24.44 16.48 18.09
N THR A 71 -24.44 16.18 19.39
CA THR A 71 -24.35 17.18 20.46
C THR A 71 -23.06 18.01 20.37
N TYR A 72 -21.96 17.40 19.93
CA TYR A 72 -20.64 18.02 19.79
C TYR A 72 -20.31 18.44 18.35
N CYS A 73 -21.28 18.39 17.42
CA CYS A 73 -21.01 18.67 16.02
C CYS A 73 -21.16 20.17 15.71
N HIS A 74 -20.09 20.82 15.24
CA HIS A 74 -20.12 22.24 14.87
C HIS A 74 -21.04 22.56 13.67
N ALA A 75 -21.38 21.57 12.86
CA ALA A 75 -22.31 21.70 11.73
C ALA A 75 -23.76 21.34 12.09
N ARG A 76 -24.09 21.14 13.37
CA ARG A 76 -25.42 20.72 13.84
C ARG A 76 -26.53 21.60 13.29
N GLU A 77 -26.40 22.93 13.42
CA GLU A 77 -27.46 23.86 13.01
C GLU A 77 -27.82 23.71 11.51
N GLY A 78 -26.82 23.64 10.64
CA GLY A 78 -27.03 23.44 9.20
C GLY A 78 -27.56 22.04 8.88
N CYS A 79 -27.04 21.02 9.57
CA CYS A 79 -27.48 19.62 9.44
C CYS A 79 -28.96 19.46 9.81
N GLU A 80 -29.41 20.10 10.89
CA GLU A 80 -30.80 20.06 11.37
C GLU A 80 -31.72 20.78 10.37
N LYS A 81 -31.35 21.95 9.86
CA LYS A 81 -32.12 22.67 8.82
C LYS A 81 -32.33 21.81 7.56
N VAL A 82 -31.28 21.15 7.10
CA VAL A 82 -31.35 20.24 5.94
C VAL A 82 -32.22 19.03 6.23
N ALA A 83 -32.05 18.37 7.39
CA ALA A 83 -32.84 17.20 7.76
C ALA A 83 -34.33 17.53 7.93
N VAL A 84 -34.65 18.66 8.56
CA VAL A 84 -36.02 19.18 8.72
C VAL A 84 -36.62 19.48 7.35
N TYR A 85 -35.94 20.23 6.49
CA TYR A 85 -36.44 20.49 5.14
C TYR A 85 -36.78 19.19 4.41
N ARG A 86 -35.89 18.20 4.41
CA ARG A 86 -36.12 16.89 3.77
C ARG A 86 -37.33 16.14 4.34
N LEU A 87 -37.56 16.23 5.65
CA LEU A 87 -38.72 15.62 6.31
C LEU A 87 -40.04 16.29 5.93
N TYR A 88 -40.04 17.60 5.73
CA TYR A 88 -41.25 18.36 5.46
C TYR A 88 -41.49 18.65 3.97
N ASN A 89 -40.48 18.51 3.09
CA ASN A 89 -40.61 18.84 1.67
C ASN A 89 -41.41 17.80 0.86
N ASN A 90 -41.60 16.59 1.38
CA ASN A 90 -42.39 15.54 0.75
C ASN A 90 -43.66 15.27 1.58
N SER A 91 -44.84 15.31 0.94
CA SER A 91 -46.14 15.15 1.61
C SER A 91 -46.36 13.76 2.21
N GLU A 92 -45.92 12.69 1.53
CA GLU A 92 -45.97 11.31 2.02
C GLU A 92 -45.09 11.13 3.27
N VAL A 93 -43.84 11.61 3.19
CA VAL A 93 -42.90 11.60 4.33
C VAL A 93 -43.47 12.38 5.51
N ARG A 94 -44.07 13.55 5.25
CA ARG A 94 -44.69 14.39 6.29
C ARG A 94 -45.86 13.69 6.97
N ALA A 95 -46.73 13.02 6.21
CA ALA A 95 -47.86 12.27 6.76
C ALA A 95 -47.37 11.12 7.66
N LEU A 96 -46.43 10.30 7.17
CA LEU A 96 -45.87 9.18 7.93
C LEU A 96 -45.04 9.63 9.15
N LEU A 97 -44.40 10.80 9.07
CA LEU A 97 -43.74 11.42 10.22
C LEU A 97 -44.77 11.77 11.30
N GLY A 98 -45.92 12.32 10.92
CA GLY A 98 -47.06 12.56 11.82
C GLY A 98 -47.55 11.28 12.50
N GLU A 99 -47.76 10.21 11.72
CA GLU A 99 -48.16 8.90 12.25
C GLU A 99 -47.12 8.31 13.23
N TRP A 100 -45.84 8.46 12.92
CA TRP A 100 -44.78 8.03 13.81
C TRP A 100 -44.75 8.84 15.12
N HIS A 101 -44.97 10.15 15.06
CA HIS A 101 -45.10 10.98 16.26
C HIS A 101 -46.33 10.58 17.10
N LEU A 102 -47.47 10.32 16.47
CA LEU A 102 -48.68 9.83 17.16
C LEU A 102 -48.45 8.46 17.82
N ALA A 103 -47.61 7.60 17.23
CA ALA A 103 -47.18 6.34 17.82
C ALA A 103 -46.18 6.50 19.00
N GLY A 104 -45.90 7.73 19.45
CA GLY A 104 -44.97 8.05 20.54
C GLY A 104 -43.54 8.33 20.08
N GLY A 105 -43.30 8.38 18.77
CA GLY A 105 -42.05 8.84 18.16
C GLY A 105 -40.80 8.07 18.62
N ARG A 106 -39.73 8.83 18.88
CA ARG A 106 -38.42 8.27 19.26
C ARG A 106 -38.45 7.58 20.61
N GLU A 107 -39.15 8.14 21.60
CA GLU A 107 -39.22 7.60 22.95
C GLU A 107 -39.90 6.22 22.95
N ALA A 108 -40.97 6.08 22.16
CA ALA A 108 -41.61 4.79 21.93
C ALA A 108 -40.73 3.82 21.11
N LEU A 109 -39.93 4.33 20.16
CA LEU A 109 -38.99 3.51 19.38
C LEU A 109 -37.83 2.95 20.23
N GLU A 110 -37.40 3.68 21.26
CA GLU A 110 -36.36 3.23 22.20
C GLU A 110 -36.89 2.20 23.22
N ARG A 111 -38.22 2.08 23.37
CA ARG A 111 -38.86 1.03 24.19
C ARG A 111 -38.98 -0.28 23.40
N HIS A 112 -38.58 -1.39 24.02
CA HIS A 112 -38.36 -2.67 23.35
C HIS A 112 -39.65 -3.43 23.02
N ASP A 113 -40.77 -3.05 23.62
CA ASP A 113 -42.09 -3.66 23.58
C ASP A 113 -43.07 -2.93 22.65
N ASN A 114 -42.70 -1.76 22.10
CA ASN A 114 -43.62 -0.97 21.29
C ASN A 114 -43.56 -1.33 19.80
N ASN A 115 -44.21 -2.46 19.46
CA ASN A 115 -44.39 -2.95 18.09
C ASN A 115 -45.12 -1.96 17.17
N HIS A 116 -45.89 -1.02 17.70
CA HIS A 116 -46.60 -0.02 16.91
C HIS A 116 -45.65 1.08 16.41
N ALA A 117 -44.86 1.67 17.31
CA ALA A 117 -43.86 2.69 16.96
C ALA A 117 -42.78 2.14 16.02
N GLN A 118 -42.36 0.87 16.20
CA GLN A 118 -41.43 0.21 15.28
C GLN A 118 -41.99 0.04 13.87
N ARG A 119 -43.27 -0.29 13.73
CA ARG A 119 -43.93 -0.40 12.41
C ARG A 119 -43.99 0.96 11.72
N LYS A 120 -44.50 1.99 12.40
CA LYS A 120 -44.54 3.36 11.87
C LYS A 120 -43.16 3.91 11.53
N TRP A 121 -42.14 3.54 12.31
CA TRP A 121 -40.75 3.85 11.97
C TRP A 121 -40.29 3.19 10.67
N ARG A 122 -40.58 1.89 10.45
CA ARG A 122 -40.24 1.20 9.19
C ARG A 122 -40.94 1.84 8.00
N ASP A 123 -42.21 2.19 8.13
CA ASP A 123 -43.00 2.84 7.08
C ASP A 123 -42.39 4.20 6.70
N LEU A 124 -42.02 5.01 7.71
CA LEU A 124 -41.33 6.28 7.52
C LEU A 124 -39.96 6.12 6.84
N ILE A 125 -39.17 5.11 7.24
CA ILE A 125 -37.88 4.81 6.58
C ILE A 125 -38.09 4.40 5.11
N ALA A 126 -39.09 3.57 4.83
CA ALA A 126 -39.42 3.16 3.47
C ALA A 126 -39.78 4.37 2.60
N ALA A 127 -40.61 5.28 3.11
CA ALA A 127 -40.97 6.51 2.40
C ALA A 127 -39.78 7.45 2.22
N LEU A 128 -38.90 7.59 3.21
CA LEU A 128 -37.65 8.36 3.09
C LEU A 128 -36.71 7.79 2.02
N ASN A 129 -36.66 6.47 1.86
CA ASN A 129 -35.88 5.83 0.79
C ASN A 129 -36.55 6.01 -0.58
N ARG A 130 -37.90 5.97 -0.66
CA ARG A 130 -38.68 6.18 -1.89
C ARG A 130 -38.69 7.62 -2.38
N ALA A 131 -38.72 8.59 -1.46
CA ALA A 131 -38.68 10.04 -1.75
C ALA A 131 -37.36 10.48 -2.43
N GLY A 132 -36.47 9.53 -2.68
CA GLY A 132 -35.24 9.69 -3.43
C GLY A 132 -34.06 9.91 -2.50
N PRO A 133 -32.84 9.62 -2.96
CA PRO A 133 -31.67 10.17 -2.30
C PRO A 133 -31.84 11.69 -2.36
N PHE A 134 -31.83 12.34 -1.19
CA PHE A 134 -31.85 13.79 -1.10
C PHE A 134 -30.50 14.31 -1.59
N LEU A 135 -30.29 14.25 -2.91
CA LEU A 135 -29.04 14.55 -3.56
C LEU A 135 -28.89 16.07 -3.63
N SER A 136 -27.80 16.56 -3.06
CA SER A 136 -27.29 17.88 -3.37
C SER A 136 -26.59 17.82 -4.73
N PRO A 137 -26.56 18.91 -5.54
CA PRO A 137 -25.71 19.01 -6.73
C PRO A 137 -24.22 18.69 -6.48
N VAL A 138 -23.79 18.76 -5.21
CA VAL A 138 -22.42 18.50 -4.76
C VAL A 138 -22.16 17.00 -4.50
N ASP A 139 -23.19 16.14 -4.46
CA ASP A 139 -23.04 14.74 -4.04
C ASP A 139 -22.23 13.88 -5.04
N GLY A 140 -22.31 14.14 -6.35
CA GLY A 140 -21.49 13.43 -7.35
C GLY A 140 -19.99 13.70 -7.19
N TRP A 141 -19.61 14.97 -7.00
CA TRP A 141 -18.21 15.35 -6.73
C TRP A 141 -17.66 14.71 -5.44
N ILE A 142 -18.52 14.51 -4.44
CA ILE A 142 -18.14 13.89 -3.17
C ILE A 142 -17.86 12.39 -3.36
N ASP A 143 -18.71 11.68 -4.10
CA ASP A 143 -18.52 10.26 -4.35
C ASP A 143 -17.23 10.01 -5.15
N GLU A 144 -16.97 10.82 -6.17
CA GLU A 144 -15.71 10.81 -6.91
C GLU A 144 -14.50 11.09 -6.01
N HIS A 145 -14.60 12.08 -5.12
CA HIS A 145 -13.53 12.41 -4.19
C HIS A 145 -13.25 11.29 -3.19
N ILE A 146 -14.28 10.59 -2.69
CA ILE A 146 -14.11 9.44 -1.80
C ILE A 146 -13.41 8.29 -2.53
N VAL A 147 -13.82 7.99 -3.76
CA VAL A 147 -13.18 6.94 -4.56
C VAL A 147 -11.71 7.27 -4.83
N ALA A 148 -11.41 8.52 -5.18
CA ALA A 148 -10.04 8.98 -5.39
C ALA A 148 -9.19 8.92 -4.12
N GLU A 149 -9.74 9.34 -2.98
CA GLU A 149 -9.05 9.31 -1.69
C GLU A 149 -8.80 7.88 -1.21
N ASP A 150 -9.77 6.98 -1.35
CA ASP A 150 -9.61 5.55 -1.04
C ASP A 150 -8.54 4.90 -1.93
N ALA A 151 -8.49 5.24 -3.22
CA ALA A 151 -7.44 4.78 -4.13
C ALA A 151 -6.06 5.28 -3.68
N ARG A 152 -5.95 6.56 -3.31
CA ARG A 152 -4.71 7.15 -2.79
C ARG A 152 -4.24 6.45 -1.51
N ILE A 153 -5.13 6.24 -0.54
CA ILE A 153 -4.80 5.57 0.73
C ILE A 153 -4.31 4.14 0.49
N ARG A 154 -4.95 3.40 -0.45
CA ARG A 154 -4.50 2.04 -0.80
C ARG A 154 -3.12 2.04 -1.45
N GLU A 155 -2.84 3.01 -2.30
CA GLU A 155 -1.54 3.14 -2.94
C GLU A 155 -0.44 3.49 -1.92
N GLU A 156 -0.70 4.46 -1.04
CA GLU A 156 0.22 4.80 0.06
C GLU A 156 0.47 3.61 0.99
N ASP A 157 -0.55 2.81 1.29
CA ASP A 157 -0.37 1.62 2.11
C ASP A 157 0.41 0.52 1.37
N ARG A 158 0.21 0.35 0.06
CA ARG A 158 0.99 -0.56 -0.78
C ARG A 158 2.47 -0.19 -0.76
N VAL A 159 2.79 1.09 -0.95
CA VAL A 159 4.16 1.61 -0.89
C VAL A 159 4.77 1.39 0.49
N ARG A 160 4.07 1.77 1.57
CA ARG A 160 4.52 1.58 2.95
C ARG A 160 4.80 0.11 3.27
N GLN A 161 3.93 -0.80 2.82
CA GLN A 161 4.12 -2.23 3.02
C GLN A 161 5.34 -2.75 2.24
N ALA A 162 5.55 -2.28 1.01
CA ALA A 162 6.73 -2.63 0.21
C ALA A 162 8.02 -2.14 0.88
N GLU A 163 8.06 -0.89 1.34
CA GLU A 163 9.21 -0.33 2.07
C GLU A 163 9.50 -1.10 3.37
N ALA A 164 8.46 -1.46 4.13
CA ALA A 164 8.61 -2.26 5.35
C ALA A 164 9.16 -3.67 5.06
N ARG A 165 8.71 -4.32 3.98
CA ARG A 165 9.26 -5.61 3.54
C ARG A 165 10.71 -5.49 3.09
N ALA A 166 11.03 -4.48 2.28
CA ALA A 166 12.39 -4.24 1.81
C ALA A 166 13.36 -3.99 2.96
N ARG A 167 12.94 -3.19 3.95
CA ARG A 167 13.72 -2.96 5.17
C ARG A 167 13.95 -4.24 5.97
N LEU A 168 12.90 -5.05 6.18
CA LEU A 168 13.03 -6.33 6.88
C LEU A 168 13.98 -7.28 6.15
N ARG A 169 13.92 -7.34 4.81
CA ARG A 169 14.86 -8.14 4.00
C ARG A 169 16.29 -7.64 4.15
N ALA A 170 16.53 -6.33 4.12
CA ALA A 170 17.84 -5.76 4.34
C ALA A 170 18.38 -6.10 5.75
N GLU A 171 17.55 -6.01 6.79
CA GLU A 171 17.92 -6.38 8.16
C GLU A 171 18.22 -7.87 8.34
N LYS A 172 17.60 -8.76 7.54
CA LYS A 172 17.93 -10.19 7.50
C LYS A 172 19.20 -10.47 6.70
N ALA A 173 19.37 -9.79 5.57
CA ALA A 173 20.54 -9.92 4.71
C ALA A 173 21.84 -9.57 5.45
N THR A 174 21.83 -8.55 6.32
CA THR A 174 22.98 -8.20 7.18
C THR A 174 23.38 -9.32 8.15
N ARG A 175 22.45 -10.20 8.52
CA ARG A 175 22.72 -11.39 9.35
C ARG A 175 23.10 -12.62 8.54
N GLY A 176 23.17 -12.49 7.21
CA GLY A 176 23.40 -13.60 6.29
C GLY A 176 22.17 -14.46 5.99
N GLU A 177 21.00 -14.07 6.49
CA GLU A 177 19.72 -14.73 6.23
C GLU A 177 19.12 -14.16 4.93
N LEU A 178 19.56 -14.70 3.79
CA LEU A 178 18.97 -14.37 2.49
C LEU A 178 17.75 -15.26 2.23
N ASP A 179 16.70 -14.68 1.67
CA ASP A 179 15.54 -15.47 1.21
C ASP A 179 15.85 -16.23 -0.09
N GLU A 180 15.03 -17.22 -0.41
CA GLU A 180 15.22 -18.07 -1.59
C GLU A 180 15.21 -17.26 -2.89
N ILE A 181 14.44 -16.18 -2.94
CA ILE A 181 14.34 -15.28 -4.10
C ILE A 181 15.69 -14.58 -4.33
N ALA A 182 16.29 -13.98 -3.30
CA ALA A 182 17.59 -13.34 -3.41
C ALA A 182 18.69 -14.35 -3.78
N LEU A 183 18.65 -15.56 -3.23
CA LEU A 183 19.59 -16.64 -3.56
C LEU A 183 19.45 -17.10 -5.02
N ASP A 184 18.23 -17.29 -5.51
CA ASP A 184 17.99 -17.67 -6.90
C ASP A 184 18.42 -16.57 -7.86
N ARG A 185 18.14 -15.30 -7.52
CA ARG A 185 18.61 -14.14 -8.31
C ARG A 185 20.13 -14.08 -8.39
N LEU A 186 20.84 -14.23 -7.26
CA LEU A 186 22.30 -14.33 -7.22
C LEU A 186 22.83 -15.45 -8.12
N LYS A 187 22.19 -16.62 -8.07
CA LYS A 187 22.57 -17.79 -8.88
C LYS A 187 22.36 -17.54 -10.38
N ARG A 188 21.24 -16.93 -10.77
CA ARG A 188 20.97 -16.54 -12.18
C ARG A 188 21.99 -15.53 -12.67
N GLU A 189 22.26 -14.49 -11.89
CA GLU A 189 23.23 -13.45 -12.21
C GLU A 189 24.67 -13.99 -12.33
N ARG A 190 25.03 -14.98 -11.50
CA ARG A 190 26.29 -15.71 -11.62
C ARG A 190 26.38 -16.48 -12.93
N ILE A 191 25.34 -17.26 -13.25
CA ILE A 191 25.29 -18.05 -14.50
C ILE A 191 25.36 -17.12 -15.70
N PHE A 192 24.59 -16.03 -15.69
CA PHE A 192 24.61 -15.02 -16.74
C PHE A 192 26.00 -14.44 -16.95
N ARG A 193 26.69 -14.00 -15.88
CA ARG A 193 28.06 -13.47 -15.96
C ARG A 193 29.06 -14.49 -16.48
N GLN A 194 28.96 -15.74 -16.04
CA GLN A 194 29.80 -16.82 -16.55
C GLN A 194 29.59 -17.01 -18.06
N VAL A 195 28.34 -17.09 -18.52
CA VAL A 195 28.01 -17.25 -19.93
C VAL A 195 28.51 -16.07 -20.75
N GLN A 196 28.31 -14.83 -20.28
CA GLN A 196 28.81 -13.63 -20.95
C GLN A 196 30.34 -13.67 -21.11
N PHE A 197 31.06 -14.05 -20.05
CA PHE A 197 32.50 -14.20 -20.08
C PHE A 197 32.94 -15.25 -21.11
N ASP A 198 32.34 -16.45 -21.05
CA ASP A 198 32.73 -17.59 -21.88
C ASP A 198 32.39 -17.39 -23.36
N VAL A 199 31.29 -16.68 -23.66
CA VAL A 199 30.92 -16.28 -25.03
C VAL A 199 31.92 -15.26 -25.57
N THR A 200 32.13 -14.15 -24.86
CA THR A 200 33.03 -13.09 -25.34
C THR A 200 34.47 -13.55 -25.42
N LYS A 201 34.91 -14.49 -24.58
CA LYS A 201 36.24 -15.12 -24.68
C LYS A 201 36.48 -15.84 -26.02
N LYS A 202 35.43 -16.38 -26.65
CA LYS A 202 35.51 -17.14 -27.91
C LYS A 202 35.40 -16.25 -29.15
N GLU A 203 35.03 -14.99 -29.00
CA GLU A 203 34.91 -14.05 -30.12
C GLU A 203 36.29 -13.74 -30.72
N ALA A 204 36.38 -13.60 -32.05
CA ALA A 204 37.64 -13.26 -32.73
C ALA A 204 38.18 -11.89 -32.32
N SER A 205 37.29 -10.98 -31.91
CA SER A 205 37.59 -9.64 -31.38
C SER A 205 37.95 -9.62 -29.89
N ALA A 206 38.01 -10.77 -29.22
CA ALA A 206 38.31 -10.84 -27.80
C ALA A 206 39.73 -10.33 -27.51
N PRO A 207 39.90 -9.42 -26.54
CA PRO A 207 41.22 -8.92 -26.19
C PRO A 207 42.08 -10.04 -25.59
N ALA A 208 43.41 -9.95 -25.79
CA ALA A 208 44.34 -11.00 -25.41
C ALA A 208 44.28 -11.40 -23.93
N TRP A 209 43.97 -10.45 -23.04
CA TRP A 209 43.82 -10.71 -21.60
C TRP A 209 42.60 -11.58 -21.27
N LEU A 210 41.57 -11.57 -22.12
CA LEU A 210 40.36 -12.37 -21.98
C LEU A 210 40.53 -13.74 -22.65
N SER A 211 41.10 -13.77 -23.86
CA SER A 211 41.23 -15.00 -24.67
C SER A 211 42.28 -15.98 -24.15
N LYS A 212 43.38 -15.51 -23.55
CA LYS A 212 44.52 -16.35 -23.12
C LYS A 212 44.36 -17.03 -21.75
N GLY A 213 43.24 -16.84 -21.05
CA GLY A 213 43.02 -17.43 -19.72
C GLY A 213 42.70 -18.93 -19.75
N PRO A 214 42.90 -19.67 -18.63
CA PRO A 214 42.36 -21.02 -18.46
C PRO A 214 40.85 -21.11 -18.69
N THR A 215 40.34 -22.30 -19.04
CA THR A 215 38.91 -22.52 -19.32
C THR A 215 38.02 -22.29 -18.09
N ASP A 216 38.50 -22.59 -16.89
CA ASP A 216 37.75 -22.42 -15.63
C ASP A 216 37.70 -20.97 -15.12
N THR A 217 38.34 -20.04 -15.82
CA THR A 217 38.48 -18.64 -15.37
C THR A 217 37.11 -17.95 -15.22
N GLY A 218 36.20 -18.13 -16.19
CA GLY A 218 34.87 -17.51 -16.16
C GLY A 218 34.06 -17.97 -14.95
N ALA A 219 33.97 -19.30 -14.77
CA ALA A 219 33.27 -19.92 -13.66
C ALA A 219 33.81 -19.48 -12.30
N PHE A 220 35.13 -19.46 -12.11
CA PHE A 220 35.73 -19.03 -10.84
C PHE A 220 35.49 -17.55 -10.57
N THR A 221 35.62 -16.69 -11.60
CA THR A 221 35.39 -15.24 -11.45
C THR A 221 33.93 -14.95 -11.08
N ALA A 222 32.97 -15.66 -11.68
CA ALA A 222 31.55 -15.51 -11.36
C ALA A 222 31.22 -15.97 -9.93
N LYS A 223 31.86 -17.03 -9.43
CA LYS A 223 31.75 -17.47 -8.03
C LYS A 223 32.33 -16.43 -7.05
N VAL A 224 33.46 -15.83 -7.39
CA VAL A 224 34.05 -14.72 -6.60
C VAL A 224 33.11 -13.52 -6.57
N TRP A 225 32.48 -13.19 -7.69
CA TRP A 225 31.46 -12.14 -7.76
C TRP A 225 30.24 -12.44 -6.87
N GLU A 226 29.73 -13.68 -6.88
CA GLU A 226 28.63 -14.09 -6.01
C GLU A 226 29.00 -13.92 -4.52
N ALA A 227 30.19 -14.39 -4.13
CA ALA A 227 30.69 -14.25 -2.77
C ALA A 227 30.87 -12.78 -2.36
N LEU A 228 31.38 -11.93 -3.26
CA LEU A 228 31.50 -10.49 -3.07
C LEU A 228 30.13 -9.87 -2.77
N LYS A 229 29.11 -10.16 -3.60
CA LYS A 229 27.76 -9.60 -3.40
C LYS A 229 27.11 -10.07 -2.10
N ARG A 230 27.31 -11.34 -1.71
CA ARG A 230 26.80 -11.85 -0.43
C ARG A 230 27.47 -11.22 0.77
N LEU A 231 28.78 -10.96 0.72
CA LEU A 231 29.51 -10.24 1.78
C LEU A 231 29.08 -8.77 1.86
N GLU A 232 28.89 -8.10 0.72
CA GLU A 232 28.35 -6.73 0.68
C GLU A 232 26.95 -6.64 1.33
N LEU A 233 26.07 -7.61 1.03
CA LEU A 233 24.74 -7.72 1.66
C LEU A 233 24.81 -7.91 3.18
N GLN A 234 25.85 -8.58 3.66
CA GLN A 234 26.12 -8.79 5.09
C GLN A 234 26.76 -7.57 5.75
N GLY A 235 27.06 -6.50 5.01
CA GLY A 235 27.80 -5.35 5.51
C GLY A 235 29.28 -5.65 5.82
N ILE A 236 29.80 -6.79 5.35
CA ILE A 236 31.20 -7.16 5.53
C ILE A 236 32.01 -6.56 4.38
N VAL A 237 33.05 -5.81 4.71
CA VAL A 237 33.97 -5.23 3.72
C VAL A 237 34.63 -6.36 2.92
N PRO A 238 34.39 -6.45 1.60
CA PRO A 238 34.97 -7.51 0.79
C PRO A 238 36.49 -7.33 0.71
N ASN A 239 37.21 -8.40 1.02
CA ASN A 239 38.64 -8.51 0.75
C ASN A 239 38.97 -9.94 0.31
N PRO A 240 40.12 -10.19 -0.34
CA PRO A 240 40.44 -11.51 -0.89
C PRO A 240 40.44 -12.64 0.16
N SER A 241 40.80 -12.34 1.41
CA SER A 241 40.80 -13.32 2.51
C SER A 241 39.38 -13.70 2.93
N ASN A 242 38.50 -12.71 3.12
CA ASN A 242 37.10 -12.92 3.49
C ASN A 242 36.36 -13.69 2.39
N ILE A 243 36.58 -13.32 1.13
CA ILE A 243 35.96 -14.02 -0.01
C ILE A 243 36.48 -15.46 -0.12
N ALA A 244 37.79 -15.69 0.05
CA ALA A 244 38.34 -17.05 0.03
C ALA A 244 37.74 -17.92 1.14
N GLY A 245 37.62 -17.40 2.38
CA GLY A 245 36.95 -18.09 3.47
C GLY A 245 35.47 -18.37 3.17
N PHE A 246 34.77 -17.40 2.57
CA PHE A 246 33.38 -17.56 2.17
C PHE A 246 33.19 -18.66 1.13
N LEU A 247 34.06 -18.71 0.11
CA LEU A 247 34.00 -19.74 -0.92
C LEU A 247 34.17 -21.15 -0.34
N ILE A 248 35.04 -21.31 0.67
CA ILE A 248 35.26 -22.58 1.38
C ILE A 248 34.02 -22.93 2.22
N ASN A 249 33.54 -22.00 3.05
CA ASN A 249 32.45 -22.25 4.00
C ASN A 249 31.09 -22.50 3.33
N HIS A 250 30.94 -22.13 2.06
CA HIS A 250 29.70 -22.29 1.29
C HIS A 250 29.84 -23.29 0.13
N ASP A 251 30.87 -24.14 0.14
CA ASP A 251 31.10 -25.18 -0.87
C ASP A 251 31.08 -24.66 -2.31
N LEU A 252 31.53 -23.42 -2.51
CA LEU A 252 31.64 -22.80 -3.84
C LEU A 252 32.96 -23.19 -4.52
N THR A 253 33.87 -23.88 -3.84
CA THR A 253 35.16 -24.33 -4.37
C THR A 253 35.56 -25.69 -3.80
N ASP A 254 36.14 -26.55 -4.63
CA ASP A 254 36.61 -27.88 -4.22
C ASP A 254 38.00 -27.84 -3.55
N ARG A 255 38.61 -26.66 -3.44
CA ARG A 255 39.99 -26.47 -2.94
C ARG A 255 39.99 -25.89 -1.53
N GLY A 256 40.57 -26.63 -0.57
CA GLY A 256 40.68 -26.22 0.83
C GLY A 256 41.90 -25.35 1.22
N ASN A 257 42.87 -25.11 0.32
CA ASN A 257 44.03 -24.27 0.67
C ASN A 257 43.70 -22.78 0.56
N GLN A 258 43.47 -22.15 1.72
CA GLN A 258 43.06 -20.74 1.84
C GLN A 258 44.08 -19.75 1.25
N ASN A 259 45.38 -20.00 1.38
CA ASN A 259 46.42 -19.06 0.89
C ASN A 259 46.44 -19.01 -0.64
N ALA A 260 46.43 -20.18 -1.29
CA ALA A 260 46.36 -20.26 -2.74
C ALA A 260 45.04 -19.70 -3.29
N LEU A 261 43.94 -19.90 -2.55
CA LEU A 261 42.63 -19.37 -2.91
C LEU A 261 42.60 -17.85 -2.80
N ARG A 262 43.18 -17.26 -1.75
CA ARG A 262 43.29 -15.80 -1.58
C ARG A 262 43.97 -15.13 -2.77
N ASP A 263 45.09 -15.67 -3.24
CA ASP A 263 45.82 -15.10 -4.37
C ASP A 263 45.04 -15.21 -5.69
N ARG A 264 44.33 -16.33 -5.90
CA ARG A 264 43.42 -16.48 -7.05
C ARG A 264 42.25 -15.50 -6.96
N THR A 265 41.67 -15.34 -5.78
CA THR A 265 40.56 -14.41 -5.51
C THR A 265 40.98 -12.98 -5.78
N ARG A 266 42.19 -12.56 -5.39
CA ARG A 266 42.72 -11.22 -5.71
C ARG A 266 42.71 -10.95 -7.22
N ARG A 267 43.25 -11.88 -8.02
CA ARG A 267 43.25 -11.75 -9.49
C ARG A 267 41.84 -11.78 -10.09
N ALA A 268 40.92 -12.52 -9.47
CA ALA A 268 39.53 -12.53 -9.89
C ALA A 268 38.83 -11.20 -9.55
N PHE A 269 39.14 -10.60 -8.42
CA PHE A 269 38.63 -9.30 -7.99
C PHE A 269 39.03 -8.20 -8.99
N ASP A 270 40.31 -8.09 -9.33
CA ASP A 270 40.82 -7.14 -10.34
C ASP A 270 40.15 -7.37 -11.72
N ARG A 271 39.89 -8.64 -12.05
CA ARG A 271 39.19 -9.02 -13.28
C ARG A 271 37.73 -8.60 -13.25
N ILE A 272 37.03 -8.75 -12.12
CA ILE A 272 35.64 -8.31 -11.96
C ILE A 272 35.55 -6.82 -12.23
N GLU A 273 36.39 -6.02 -11.57
CA GLU A 273 36.43 -4.57 -11.77
C GLU A 273 36.66 -4.25 -13.25
N HIS A 274 37.61 -4.93 -13.91
CA HIS A 274 37.85 -4.72 -15.32
C HIS A 274 36.65 -5.11 -16.21
N LEU A 275 35.98 -6.23 -15.92
CA LEU A 275 34.79 -6.69 -16.65
C LEU A 275 33.58 -5.76 -16.46
N GLU A 276 33.47 -5.11 -15.30
CA GLU A 276 32.41 -4.14 -14.99
C GLU A 276 32.58 -2.80 -15.71
N HIS A 277 33.78 -2.51 -16.23
CA HIS A 277 34.08 -1.30 -17.00
C HIS A 277 34.34 -1.57 -18.50
N TYR A 278 34.75 -2.79 -18.85
CA TYR A 278 35.07 -3.15 -20.22
C TYR A 278 33.81 -3.32 -21.07
N THR A 279 33.64 -2.48 -22.08
CA THR A 279 32.59 -2.58 -23.09
C THR A 279 33.16 -3.20 -24.38
N PRO A 280 32.76 -4.43 -24.74
CA PRO A 280 33.17 -5.04 -26.00
C PRO A 280 32.72 -4.20 -27.21
N PRO A 281 33.48 -4.18 -28.32
CA PRO A 281 33.06 -3.51 -29.55
C PRO A 281 31.67 -3.99 -29.99
N GLY A 282 30.78 -3.06 -30.33
CA GLY A 282 29.42 -3.38 -30.78
C GLY A 282 28.39 -3.63 -29.66
N ARG A 283 28.78 -3.50 -28.37
CA ARG A 283 27.83 -3.55 -27.25
C ARG A 283 27.51 -2.16 -26.70
N LEU A 284 26.30 -2.01 -26.17
CA LEU A 284 25.82 -0.76 -25.55
C LEU A 284 26.27 -0.56 -24.10
N GLY A 285 26.98 -1.52 -23.51
CA GLY A 285 27.38 -1.45 -22.11
C GLY A 285 28.46 -2.47 -21.74
N PRO A 286 28.92 -2.42 -20.48
CA PRO A 286 30.00 -3.26 -20.00
C PRO A 286 29.63 -4.74 -20.10
N LEU A 287 30.65 -5.58 -20.26
CA LEU A 287 30.49 -7.03 -20.37
C LEU A 287 29.76 -7.58 -19.14
N TRP A 288 30.13 -7.11 -17.95
CA TRP A 288 29.41 -7.39 -16.71
C TRP A 288 28.75 -6.11 -16.18
N PRO A 289 27.45 -5.89 -16.41
CA PRO A 289 26.77 -4.74 -15.85
C PRO A 289 26.95 -4.67 -14.32
N PRO A 290 27.36 -3.50 -13.78
CA PRO A 290 27.56 -3.34 -12.35
C PRO A 290 26.22 -3.53 -11.64
N LEU A 291 26.19 -4.43 -10.67
CA LEU A 291 25.01 -4.72 -9.86
C LEU A 291 25.31 -4.38 -8.42
N LYS A 292 24.55 -3.44 -7.86
CA LYS A 292 24.66 -3.10 -6.43
C LYS A 292 24.02 -4.21 -5.61
N ALA A 293 24.65 -4.59 -4.49
CA ALA A 293 24.11 -5.60 -3.59
C ALA A 293 22.65 -5.33 -3.19
N ALA A 294 22.28 -4.09 -2.88
CA ALA A 294 20.91 -3.71 -2.52
C ALA A 294 19.86 -4.07 -3.59
N GLN A 295 20.24 -4.04 -4.88
CA GLN A 295 19.33 -4.36 -5.98
C GLN A 295 18.91 -5.83 -5.97
N LEU A 296 19.67 -6.71 -5.31
CA LEU A 296 19.32 -8.13 -5.15
C LEU A 296 18.14 -8.37 -4.20
N LEU A 297 17.82 -7.39 -3.36
CA LEU A 297 16.73 -7.48 -2.37
C LEU A 297 15.42 -6.82 -2.84
N GLU A 298 15.46 -6.12 -3.98
CA GLU A 298 14.30 -5.48 -4.58
C GLU A 298 13.31 -6.55 -5.09
N ASP A 299 12.03 -6.41 -4.73
CA ASP A 299 10.94 -7.24 -5.26
C ASP A 299 10.87 -7.07 -6.79
N GLU A 300 10.91 -8.17 -7.55
CA GLU A 300 10.67 -8.16 -9.01
C GLU A 300 9.23 -7.70 -9.37
N ASP A 301 8.34 -7.64 -8.38
CA ASP A 301 6.98 -7.10 -8.50
C ASP A 301 6.91 -5.57 -8.44
N VAL A 302 8.05 -4.88 -8.30
CA VAL A 302 8.13 -3.45 -8.59
C VAL A 302 8.27 -3.30 -10.12
N PRO A 303 7.27 -2.72 -10.82
CA PRO A 303 7.27 -2.62 -12.28
C PRO A 303 8.43 -1.73 -12.73
N GLY A 304 9.50 -2.34 -13.21
CA GLY A 304 10.67 -1.60 -13.72
C GLY A 304 11.77 -2.50 -14.28
N LEU A 305 11.87 -3.77 -13.84
CA LEU A 305 12.87 -4.71 -14.37
C LEU A 305 12.36 -5.58 -15.53
N LYS A 306 11.04 -5.79 -15.65
CA LYS A 306 10.44 -6.52 -16.80
C LYS A 306 10.63 -5.77 -18.12
N ASP A 307 10.73 -4.44 -18.07
CA ASP A 307 10.84 -3.60 -19.27
C ASP A 307 12.27 -3.58 -19.86
N LEU A 308 13.30 -3.82 -19.04
CA LEU A 308 14.69 -3.86 -19.50
C LEU A 308 15.06 -5.18 -20.21
N VAL A 309 14.40 -6.29 -19.85
CA VAL A 309 14.57 -7.57 -20.55
C VAL A 309 13.81 -7.58 -21.88
N ALA A 310 12.71 -6.84 -21.99
CA ALA A 310 11.98 -6.67 -23.25
C ALA A 310 12.70 -5.74 -24.25
N ALA A 311 13.51 -4.79 -23.76
CA ALA A 311 14.22 -3.83 -24.59
C ALA A 311 15.61 -4.29 -25.11
N GLY A 312 16.11 -5.43 -24.63
CA GLY A 312 17.48 -5.90 -24.91
C GLY A 312 17.62 -7.07 -25.89
N PHE A 313 16.51 -7.62 -26.39
CA PHE A 313 16.49 -8.71 -27.36
C PHE A 313 15.39 -8.49 -28.41
N ALA A 314 15.53 -7.41 -29.18
CA ALA A 314 14.92 -7.24 -30.49
C ALA A 314 16.01 -6.85 -31.49
#